data_AF-A0A1C8ZRX1-F1
#
_entry.id   AF-A0A1C8ZRX1-F1
#
_cell.length_a   1.000
_cell.length_b   1.000
_cell.length_c   1.000
_cell.angle_alpha   90.00
_cell.angle_beta   90.00
_cell.angle_gamma   90.00
#
_symmetry.space_group_name_H-M   'P 1'
#
loop_
_entity.id
_entity.type
_entity.pdbx_description
1 polymer ?
#
loop_
_entity_poly.entity_id
_entity_poly.type
_entity_poly.pdbx_seq_one_letter_code
_entity_poly.pdbx_strand_id
1 'polypeptide(L)'
;MQAQKFIVDAMLGRVARWLRIMGYDAIYSNKYEDWKILEIAQNQNRIIITRDRSIYTKSLRRHLKCILLSPDSDIVKDLAYIAYKTRIDLSVNVNYTRCTECNSVLEKIGENKWICPRCKKNYWKGRHWRTIEEIIIKANSELLKLEEKHDIRRASNNTRTELRNRSNSNTDSKKVNLREV
;
A
#
# COMPACT_ATOMS: atom_id res chain seq x y z
N MET A 1 -15.89 5.54 -6.37
CA MET A 1 -15.29 4.18 -6.37
C MET A 1 -13.85 4.26 -5.90
N GLN A 2 -13.40 3.30 -5.09
CA GLN A 2 -11.98 3.17 -4.77
C GLN A 2 -11.23 2.78 -6.05
N ALA A 3 -10.33 3.65 -6.51
CA ALA A 3 -9.72 3.54 -7.85
C ALA A 3 -8.59 2.49 -7.92
N GLN A 4 -7.92 2.21 -6.80
CA GLN A 4 -6.77 1.30 -6.78
C GLN A 4 -7.22 -0.17 -6.80
N LYS A 5 -6.55 -0.94 -7.66
CA LYS A 5 -6.74 -2.39 -7.78
C LYS A 5 -5.43 -3.10 -7.44
N PHE A 6 -5.55 -4.21 -6.75
CA PHE A 6 -4.43 -4.99 -6.25
C PHE A 6 -4.47 -6.42 -6.79
N ILE A 7 -3.28 -7.00 -6.93
CA ILE A 7 -3.09 -8.45 -6.93
C ILE A 7 -2.12 -8.79 -5.81
N VAL A 8 -2.52 -9.74 -4.99
CA VAL A 8 -1.82 -10.09 -3.76
C VAL A 8 -1.23 -11.48 -3.91
N ASP A 9 0.05 -11.59 -3.57
CA ASP A 9 0.82 -12.82 -3.49
C ASP A 9 0.09 -13.91 -2.69
N ALA A 10 0.27 -15.18 -3.09
CA ALA A 10 -0.33 -16.38 -2.52
C ALA A 10 -0.07 -16.52 -1.00
N MET A 11 1.04 -15.99 -0.47
CA MET A 11 1.34 -16.03 0.97
C MET A 11 0.65 -14.92 1.78
N LEU A 12 0.06 -13.93 1.11
CA LEU A 12 -0.45 -12.69 1.72
C LEU A 12 -1.98 -12.63 1.77
N GLY A 13 -2.64 -13.79 1.90
CA GLY A 13 -4.11 -13.88 1.94
C GLY A 13 -4.77 -13.02 3.03
N ARG A 14 -4.07 -12.80 4.16
CA ARG A 14 -4.55 -11.87 5.20
C ARG A 14 -4.59 -10.43 4.68
N VAL A 15 -3.57 -9.96 3.97
CA VAL A 15 -3.55 -8.62 3.36
C VAL A 15 -4.68 -8.47 2.33
N ALA A 16 -4.86 -9.48 1.46
CA ALA A 16 -5.95 -9.48 0.48
C ALA A 16 -7.33 -9.35 1.15
N ARG A 17 -7.54 -10.04 2.27
CA ARG A 17 -8.78 -9.95 3.05
C ARG A 17 -9.02 -8.54 3.58
N TRP A 18 -8.01 -7.88 4.13
CA TRP A 18 -8.15 -6.53 4.67
C TRP A 18 -8.42 -5.49 3.58
N LEU A 19 -7.72 -5.57 2.46
CA LEU A 19 -7.99 -4.72 1.30
C LEU A 19 -9.46 -4.87 0.84
N ARG A 20 -9.97 -6.11 0.77
CA ARG A 20 -11.38 -6.39 0.42
C ARG A 20 -12.38 -5.85 1.45
N ILE A 21 -12.09 -6.00 2.75
CA ILE A 21 -12.94 -5.45 3.83
C ILE A 21 -13.08 -3.94 3.67
N MET A 22 -11.97 -3.24 3.42
CA MET A 22 -11.96 -1.79 3.20
C MET A 22 -12.60 -1.36 1.87
N GLY A 23 -12.86 -2.31 0.95
CA GLY A 23 -13.59 -2.09 -0.30
C GLY A 23 -12.73 -2.13 -1.57
N TYR A 24 -11.43 -2.36 -1.43
CA TYR A 24 -10.49 -2.38 -2.55
C TYR A 24 -10.59 -3.69 -3.32
N ASP A 25 -10.54 -3.58 -4.65
CA ASP A 25 -10.48 -4.74 -5.54
C ASP A 25 -9.10 -5.40 -5.40
N ALA A 26 -9.01 -6.50 -4.66
CA ALA A 26 -7.78 -7.25 -4.42
C ALA A 26 -7.93 -8.71 -4.87
N ILE A 27 -7.40 -9.02 -6.06
CA ILE A 27 -7.34 -10.40 -6.55
C ILE A 27 -6.30 -11.18 -5.74
N TYR A 28 -6.65 -12.41 -5.38
CA TYR A 28 -5.80 -13.31 -4.61
C TYR A 28 -6.25 -14.75 -4.84
N SER A 29 -5.28 -15.65 -4.96
CA SER A 29 -5.44 -17.10 -4.90
C SER A 29 -4.16 -17.68 -4.31
N ASN A 30 -4.29 -18.62 -3.38
CA ASN A 30 -3.14 -19.37 -2.85
C ASN A 30 -2.52 -20.33 -3.88
N LYS A 31 -3.15 -20.48 -5.06
CA LYS A 31 -2.69 -21.33 -6.17
C LYS A 31 -2.01 -20.54 -7.29
N TYR A 32 -1.88 -19.21 -7.16
CA TYR A 32 -1.20 -18.45 -8.21
C TYR A 32 0.31 -18.67 -8.15
N GLU A 33 0.86 -19.00 -9.30
CA GLU A 33 2.29 -18.95 -9.56
C GLU A 33 2.73 -17.52 -9.87
N ASP A 34 4.02 -17.22 -9.66
CA ASP A 34 4.65 -15.92 -9.92
C ASP A 34 4.26 -15.31 -11.27
N TRP A 35 4.35 -16.12 -12.34
CA TRP A 35 4.11 -15.65 -13.70
C TRP A 35 2.66 -15.19 -13.87
N LYS A 36 1.71 -15.86 -13.22
CA LYS A 36 0.29 -15.51 -13.28
C LYS A 36 0.01 -14.19 -12.55
N ILE A 37 0.69 -13.95 -11.43
CA ILE A 37 0.61 -12.68 -10.70
C ILE A 37 1.06 -11.53 -11.60
N LEU A 38 2.22 -11.68 -12.25
CA LEU A 38 2.81 -10.69 -13.14
C LEU A 38 1.92 -10.43 -14.37
N GLU A 39 1.40 -11.49 -15.00
CA GLU A 39 0.49 -11.41 -16.14
C GLU A 39 -0.79 -10.66 -15.79
N ILE A 40 -1.47 -11.02 -14.69
CA ILE A 40 -2.70 -10.35 -14.27
C ILE A 40 -2.43 -8.89 -13.90
N ALA A 41 -1.31 -8.60 -13.22
CA ALA A 41 -0.93 -7.24 -12.87
C ALA A 41 -0.77 -6.35 -14.10
N GLN A 42 -0.09 -6.86 -15.13
CA GLN A 42 0.12 -6.17 -16.39
C GLN A 42 -1.19 -5.94 -17.14
N ASN A 43 -1.97 -7.01 -17.35
CA ASN A 43 -3.19 -6.95 -18.17
C ASN A 43 -4.32 -6.13 -17.53
N GLN A 44 -4.35 -6.05 -16.20
CA GLN A 44 -5.42 -5.36 -15.46
C GLN A 44 -4.95 -4.09 -14.74
N ASN A 45 -3.71 -3.66 -14.96
CA ASN A 45 -3.08 -2.50 -14.32
C ASN A 45 -3.22 -2.53 -12.79
N ARG A 46 -2.87 -3.66 -12.17
CA ARG A 46 -2.98 -3.88 -10.72
C ARG A 46 -1.63 -3.67 -10.04
N ILE A 47 -1.67 -3.14 -8.83
CA ILE A 47 -0.52 -3.04 -7.95
C ILE A 47 -0.26 -4.42 -7.32
N ILE A 48 0.94 -4.95 -7.52
CA ILE A 48 1.37 -6.22 -6.91
C ILE A 48 1.76 -5.96 -5.45
N ILE A 49 1.24 -6.78 -4.54
CA ILE A 49 1.68 -6.82 -3.14
C ILE A 49 2.35 -8.17 -2.88
N THR A 50 3.61 -8.17 -2.47
CA THR A 50 4.41 -9.39 -2.25
C THR A 50 5.41 -9.22 -1.12
N ARG A 51 5.85 -10.33 -0.52
CA ARG A 51 7.05 -10.41 0.32
C ARG A 51 8.22 -11.09 -0.40
N ASP A 52 7.98 -11.67 -1.58
CA ASP A 52 8.98 -12.34 -2.38
C ASP A 52 9.81 -11.32 -3.18
N ARG A 53 11.12 -11.28 -2.91
CA ARG A 53 12.09 -10.44 -3.61
C ARG A 53 12.21 -10.82 -5.10
N SER A 54 11.99 -12.08 -5.45
CA SER A 54 11.99 -12.57 -6.82
C SER A 54 10.83 -11.95 -7.61
N ILE A 55 9.60 -12.04 -7.10
CA ILE A 55 8.43 -11.39 -7.70
C ILE A 55 8.64 -9.88 -7.80
N TYR A 56 9.14 -9.23 -6.75
CA TYR A 56 9.43 -7.80 -6.76
C TYR A 56 10.43 -7.42 -7.85
N THR A 57 11.56 -8.12 -7.94
CA THR A 57 12.60 -7.86 -8.94
C THR A 57 12.08 -8.09 -10.37
N LYS A 58 11.32 -9.17 -10.57
CA LYS A 58 10.64 -9.48 -11.85
C LYS A 58 9.62 -8.41 -12.24
N SER A 59 8.95 -7.80 -11.26
CA SER A 59 7.97 -6.73 -11.47
C SER A 59 8.65 -5.42 -11.91
N LEU A 60 9.75 -5.05 -11.24
CA LEU A 60 10.52 -3.86 -11.60
C LEU A 60 11.07 -3.93 -13.04
N ARG A 61 11.63 -5.09 -13.44
CA ARG A 61 12.11 -5.32 -14.81
C ARG A 61 11.01 -5.17 -15.88
N ARG A 62 9.76 -5.41 -15.50
CA ARG A 62 8.58 -5.27 -16.37
C ARG A 62 7.88 -3.92 -16.21
N HIS A 63 8.44 -2.98 -15.45
CA HIS A 63 7.84 -1.67 -15.16
C HIS A 63 6.45 -1.77 -14.51
N LEU A 64 6.18 -2.85 -13.77
CA LEU A 64 4.92 -3.06 -13.06
C LEU A 64 4.96 -2.39 -11.69
N LYS A 65 3.81 -1.86 -11.24
CA LYS A 65 3.66 -1.32 -9.89
C LYS A 65 3.72 -2.47 -8.88
N CYS A 66 4.69 -2.44 -7.99
CA CYS A 66 4.89 -3.48 -6.99
C CYS A 66 5.30 -2.90 -5.64
N ILE A 67 4.74 -3.43 -4.56
CA ILE A 67 5.07 -3.10 -3.18
C ILE A 67 5.64 -4.36 -2.54
N LEU A 68 6.90 -4.27 -2.11
CA LEU A 68 7.57 -5.27 -1.31
C LEU A 68 7.33 -4.97 0.17
N LEU A 69 6.66 -5.88 0.87
CA LEU A 69 6.44 -5.80 2.32
C LEU A 69 7.64 -6.38 3.08
N SER A 70 7.80 -5.96 4.34
CA SER A 70 8.83 -6.51 5.22
C SER A 70 8.49 -7.95 5.59
N PRO A 71 9.48 -8.87 5.70
CA PRO A 71 9.22 -10.22 6.20
C PRO A 71 8.70 -10.22 7.65
N ASP A 72 9.10 -9.23 8.45
CA ASP A 72 8.81 -9.18 9.89
C ASP A 72 7.66 -8.22 10.26
N SER A 73 6.97 -7.64 9.29
CA SER A 73 5.82 -6.76 9.56
C SER A 73 4.57 -7.55 9.92
N ASP A 74 3.77 -6.96 10.82
CA ASP A 74 2.41 -7.40 11.11
C ASP A 74 1.41 -6.74 10.15
N ILE A 75 0.13 -7.10 10.28
CA ILE A 75 -0.93 -6.55 9.43
C ILE A 75 -1.09 -5.04 9.57
N VAL A 76 -0.84 -4.46 10.75
CA VAL A 76 -1.02 -3.03 11.00
C VAL A 76 0.03 -2.26 10.20
N LYS A 77 1.30 -2.68 10.30
CA LYS A 77 2.42 -2.10 9.55
C LYS A 77 2.28 -2.32 8.05
N ASP A 78 1.82 -3.50 7.62
CA ASP A 78 1.57 -3.80 6.21
C ASP A 78 0.52 -2.87 5.60
N LEU A 79 -0.63 -2.70 6.26
CA LEU A 79 -1.70 -1.81 5.79
C LEU A 79 -1.25 -0.35 5.75
N ALA A 80 -0.57 0.13 6.80
CA ALA A 80 -0.01 1.47 6.86
C ALA A 80 0.97 1.73 5.71
N TYR A 81 1.88 0.78 5.45
CA TYR A 81 2.87 0.92 4.38
C TYR A 81 2.25 0.87 2.98
N ILE A 82 1.23 0.01 2.76
CA ILE A 82 0.48 -0.01 1.51
C ILE A 82 -0.25 1.32 1.30
N ALA A 83 -0.92 1.85 2.32
CA ALA A 83 -1.58 3.15 2.27
C ALA A 83 -0.61 4.28 1.96
N TYR A 84 0.53 4.33 2.65
CA TYR A 84 1.57 5.31 2.40
C TYR A 84 2.06 5.29 0.93
N LYS A 85 2.28 4.10 0.37
CA LYS A 85 2.78 3.95 -1.01
C LYS A 85 1.74 4.17 -2.09
N THR A 86 0.46 3.93 -1.81
CA THR A 86 -0.61 3.95 -2.83
C THR A 86 -1.63 5.05 -2.64
N ARG A 87 -1.56 5.79 -1.53
CA ARG A 87 -2.51 6.82 -1.12
C ARG A 87 -3.95 6.30 -1.01
N ILE A 88 -4.12 5.03 -0.65
CA ILE A 88 -5.42 4.49 -0.30
C ILE A 88 -5.85 4.97 1.09
N ASP A 89 -7.15 5.15 1.27
CA ASP A 89 -7.74 5.43 2.57
C ASP A 89 -7.87 4.15 3.39
N LEU A 90 -7.48 4.21 4.66
CA LEU A 90 -7.63 3.13 5.62
C LEU A 90 -8.93 3.34 6.41
N SER A 91 -10.06 3.08 5.76
CA SER A 91 -11.38 3.10 6.39
C SER A 91 -12.23 1.94 5.87
N VAL A 92 -13.27 1.57 6.64
CA VAL A 92 -14.28 0.63 6.14
C VAL A 92 -15.49 1.40 5.67
N ASN A 93 -15.72 1.40 4.36
CA ASN A 93 -16.99 1.82 3.81
C ASN A 93 -17.90 0.60 3.61
N VAL A 94 -18.89 0.46 4.50
CA VAL A 94 -19.84 -0.65 4.50
C VAL A 94 -20.69 -0.75 3.23
N ASN A 95 -20.77 0.30 2.42
CA ASN A 95 -21.52 0.28 1.16
C ASN A 95 -20.69 -0.24 -0.02
N TYR A 96 -19.36 -0.30 0.11
CA TYR A 96 -18.45 -0.71 -0.97
C TYR A 96 -17.53 -1.86 -0.59
N THR A 97 -17.77 -2.51 0.55
CA THR A 97 -16.99 -3.65 0.99
C THR A 97 -17.11 -4.83 0.00
N ARG A 98 -16.07 -5.64 -0.08
CA ARG A 98 -15.99 -6.77 -1.01
C ARG A 98 -15.94 -8.08 -0.23
N CYS A 99 -16.46 -9.13 -0.87
CA CYS A 99 -16.40 -10.48 -0.37
C CYS A 99 -14.94 -10.89 -0.11
N THR A 100 -14.65 -11.24 1.13
CA THR A 100 -13.33 -11.70 1.57
C THR A 100 -12.85 -12.97 0.86
N GLU A 101 -13.77 -13.78 0.31
CA GLU A 101 -13.44 -15.01 -0.41
C GLU A 101 -13.20 -14.76 -1.90
N CYS A 102 -14.16 -14.14 -2.57
CA CYS A 102 -14.18 -14.07 -4.04
C CYS A 102 -14.06 -12.66 -4.63
N ASN A 103 -13.84 -11.63 -3.79
CA ASN A 103 -13.60 -10.23 -4.20
C ASN A 103 -14.79 -9.51 -4.88
N SER A 104 -15.96 -10.14 -5.00
CA SER A 104 -17.17 -9.48 -5.53
C SER A 104 -17.67 -8.40 -4.56
N VAL A 105 -18.23 -7.30 -5.07
CA VAL A 105 -18.88 -6.28 -4.23
C VAL A 105 -20.07 -6.93 -3.49
N LEU A 106 -20.20 -6.65 -2.20
CA LEU A 106 -21.28 -7.20 -1.40
C LEU A 106 -22.59 -6.42 -1.62
N GLU A 107 -23.71 -7.14 -1.60
CA GLU A 107 -25.04 -6.56 -1.67
C GLU A 107 -25.62 -6.43 -0.27
N LYS A 108 -26.12 -5.24 0.08
CA LYS A 108 -26.75 -5.00 1.37
C LYS A 108 -28.15 -5.59 1.35
N ILE A 109 -28.44 -6.48 2.31
CA ILE A 109 -29.74 -7.18 2.42
C ILE A 109 -30.52 -6.79 3.68
N GLY A 110 -29.96 -5.90 4.50
CA GLY A 110 -30.61 -5.39 5.70
C GLY A 110 -29.71 -4.46 6.48
N GLU A 111 -30.17 -4.03 7.65
CA GLU A 111 -29.33 -3.30 8.58
C GLU A 111 -28.17 -4.18 9.02
N ASN A 112 -26.94 -3.70 8.83
CA ASN A 112 -25.72 -4.41 9.21
C ASN A 112 -25.57 -5.83 8.64
N LYS A 113 -26.21 -6.13 7.50
CA LYS A 113 -26.19 -7.45 6.84
C LYS A 113 -25.94 -7.32 5.34
N TRP A 114 -25.08 -8.19 4.83
CA TRP A 114 -24.71 -8.26 3.42
C TRP A 114 -24.58 -9.70 2.93
N ILE A 115 -24.82 -9.91 1.64
CA ILE A 115 -24.59 -11.17 0.95
C ILE A 115 -23.65 -10.98 -0.23
N CYS A 116 -22.81 -11.97 -0.50
CA CYS A 116 -22.05 -11.99 -1.75
C CYS A 116 -22.93 -12.55 -2.88
N PRO A 117 -23.18 -11.80 -3.96
CA PRO A 117 -24.00 -12.30 -5.06
C PRO A 117 -23.37 -13.50 -5.80
N ARG A 118 -22.04 -13.63 -5.75
CA ARG A 118 -21.27 -14.68 -6.44
C ARG A 118 -21.16 -15.98 -5.65
N CYS A 119 -20.58 -15.94 -4.44
CA CYS A 119 -20.35 -17.15 -3.63
C CYS A 119 -21.39 -17.37 -2.53
N LYS A 120 -22.41 -16.51 -2.44
CA LYS A 120 -23.53 -16.60 -1.48
C LYS A 120 -23.14 -16.53 0.01
N LYS A 121 -21.88 -16.19 0.32
CA LYS A 121 -21.43 -15.98 1.70
C LYS A 121 -22.15 -14.79 2.33
N ASN A 122 -22.65 -15.00 3.56
CA ASN A 122 -23.31 -13.99 4.37
C ASN A 122 -22.30 -13.27 5.28
N TYR A 123 -22.52 -11.97 5.45
CA TYR A 123 -21.72 -11.08 6.29
C TYR A 123 -22.65 -10.25 7.18
N TRP A 124 -22.26 -10.02 8.42
CA TRP A 124 -22.99 -9.13 9.31
C TRP A 124 -22.05 -8.43 10.29
N LYS A 125 -22.44 -7.25 10.77
CA LYS A 125 -21.69 -6.51 11.80
C LYS A 125 -21.89 -7.19 13.16
N GLY A 126 -20.94 -8.04 13.56
CA GLY A 126 -20.92 -8.73 14.86
C GLY A 126 -19.76 -8.31 15.76
N ARG A 127 -19.43 -9.11 16.78
CA ARG A 127 -18.33 -8.84 17.73
C ARG A 127 -16.98 -8.59 17.04
N HIS A 128 -16.70 -9.29 15.94
CA HIS A 128 -15.46 -9.14 15.17
C HIS A 128 -15.24 -7.72 14.61
N TRP A 129 -16.31 -6.92 14.51
CA TRP A 129 -16.22 -5.55 14.00
C TRP A 129 -15.35 -4.64 14.87
N ARG A 130 -15.34 -4.84 16.19
CA ARG A 130 -14.46 -4.08 17.10
C ARG A 130 -12.99 -4.29 16.75
N THR A 131 -12.60 -5.54 16.49
CA THR A 131 -11.24 -5.88 16.03
C THR A 131 -10.93 -5.26 14.68
N ILE A 132 -11.93 -5.13 13.79
CA ILE A 132 -11.77 -4.44 12.50
C ILE A 132 -11.40 -2.97 12.71
N GLU A 133 -12.20 -2.27 13.51
CA GLU A 133 -12.00 -0.86 13.84
C GLU A 133 -10.66 -0.64 14.56
N GLU A 134 -10.31 -1.47 15.54
CA GLU A 134 -9.05 -1.38 16.27
C GLU A 134 -7.81 -1.50 15.36
N ILE A 135 -7.80 -2.46 14.43
CA ILE A 135 -6.69 -2.64 13.51
C ILE A 135 -6.57 -1.45 12.55
N ILE A 136 -7.69 -0.91 12.08
CA ILE A 136 -7.70 0.26 11.20
C ILE A 136 -7.22 1.51 11.93
N ILE A 137 -7.64 1.73 13.17
CA ILE A 137 -7.15 2.84 14.01
C ILE A 137 -5.64 2.72 14.19
N LYS A 138 -5.15 1.53 14.55
CA LYS A 138 -3.71 1.28 14.69
C LYS A 138 -2.95 1.50 13.38
N ALA A 139 -3.51 1.06 12.25
CA ALA A 139 -2.88 1.21 10.93
C ALA A 139 -2.83 2.68 10.49
N ASN A 140 -3.88 3.47 10.76
CA ASN A 140 -3.86 4.91 10.54
C ASN A 140 -2.81 5.61 11.42
N SER A 141 -2.69 5.22 12.69
CA SER A 141 -1.63 5.75 13.57
C SER A 141 -0.23 5.44 13.04
N GLU A 142 0.01 4.22 12.55
CA GLU A 142 1.29 3.88 11.92
C GLU A 142 1.52 4.61 10.58
N LEU A 143 0.46 4.88 9.81
CA LEU A 143 0.54 5.67 8.59
C LEU A 143 1.03 7.10 8.88
N LEU A 144 0.44 7.76 9.89
CA LEU A 144 0.86 9.11 10.31
C LEU A 144 2.34 9.15 10.69
N LYS A 145 2.82 8.16 11.46
CA LYS A 145 4.24 8.05 11.83
C LYS A 145 5.16 7.88 10.62
N LEU A 146 4.71 7.19 9.56
CA LEU A 146 5.48 7.04 8.33
C LEU A 146 5.57 8.36 7.55
N GLU A 147 4.47 9.12 7.52
CA GLU A 147 4.40 10.44 6.86
C GLU A 147 5.29 11.46 7.58
N GLU A 148 5.19 11.56 8.91
CA GLU A 148 6.04 12.45 9.73
C GLU A 148 7.53 12.16 9.55
N LYS A 149 7.94 10.88 9.61
CA LYS A 149 9.34 10.48 9.40
C LYS A 149 9.85 10.89 8.03
N HIS A 150 9.00 10.81 7.01
CA HIS A 150 9.36 11.19 5.66
C HIS A 150 9.52 12.71 5.54
N ASP A 151 8.66 13.50 6.18
CA ASP A 151 8.74 14.95 6.17
C ASP A 151 9.98 15.47 6.91
N ILE A 152 10.32 14.86 8.05
CA ILE A 152 11.57 15.14 8.77
C ILE A 152 12.78 14.85 7.88
N ARG A 153 12.81 13.69 7.20
CA ARG A 153 13.92 13.34 6.29
C ARG A 153 14.04 14.31 5.12
N ARG A 154 12.91 14.77 4.55
CA ARG A 154 12.91 15.78 3.50
C ARG A 154 13.45 17.12 3.98
N ALA A 155 13.01 17.58 5.16
CA ALA A 155 13.50 18.80 5.76
C ALA A 155 15.02 18.75 5.99
N SER A 156 15.53 17.67 6.61
CA SER A 156 16.97 17.50 6.85
C SER A 156 17.81 17.45 5.56
N ASN A 157 17.30 16.80 4.51
CA ASN A 157 18.00 16.72 3.21
C ASN A 157 18.05 18.09 2.50
N ASN A 158 16.99 18.89 2.60
CA ASN A 158 16.96 20.24 2.06
C ASN A 158 17.96 21.15 2.78
N THR A 159 18.01 21.13 4.12
CA THR A 159 18.99 21.91 4.90
C THR A 159 20.43 21.52 4.56
N ARG A 160 20.72 20.22 4.38
CA ARG A 160 22.06 19.75 4.00
C ARG A 160 22.44 20.17 2.58
N THR A 161 21.48 20.22 1.67
CA THR A 161 21.67 20.70 0.28
C THR A 161 21.92 22.20 0.24
N GLU A 162 21.17 22.98 1.02
CA GLU A 162 21.36 24.43 1.16
C GLU A 162 22.73 24.80 1.77
N LEU A 163 23.15 24.09 2.82
CA LEU A 163 24.48 24.26 3.42
C LEU A 163 25.60 23.95 2.41
N ARG A 164 25.47 22.87 1.64
CA ARG A 164 26.45 22.48 0.62
C ARG A 164 26.51 23.47 -0.55
N ASN A 165 25.37 24.02 -0.97
CA ASN A 165 25.31 25.04 -2.03
C ASN A 165 25.95 26.37 -1.56
N ARG A 166 25.74 26.77 -0.30
CA ARG A 166 26.41 27.95 0.30
C ARG A 166 27.93 27.76 0.45
N SER A 167 28.41 26.55 0.73
CA SER A 167 29.84 26.26 0.78
C SER A 167 30.48 26.33 -0.62
N ASN A 168 29.80 25.85 -1.65
CA ASN A 168 30.29 25.90 -3.03
C ASN A 168 30.31 27.33 -3.61
N SER A 169 29.35 28.19 -3.26
CA SER A 169 29.38 29.61 -3.65
C SER A 169 30.52 30.41 -2.99
N ASN A 170 31.04 29.94 -1.85
CA ASN A 170 32.18 30.55 -1.17
C ASN A 170 33.54 30.08 -1.70
N THR A 171 33.61 28.96 -2.43
CA THR A 171 34.85 28.49 -3.08
C THR A 171 35.08 29.11 -4.46
N ASP A 172 34.03 29.51 -5.19
CA ASP A 172 34.18 30.21 -6.46
C ASP A 172 34.61 31.68 -6.30
N SER A 173 34.25 32.34 -5.19
CA SER A 173 34.68 33.72 -4.88
C SER A 173 36.17 33.84 -4.48
N LYS A 174 36.86 32.72 -4.21
CA LYS A 174 38.30 32.73 -3.87
C LYS A 174 39.23 32.43 -5.04
N LYS A 175 38.71 32.14 -6.24
CA LYS A 175 39.53 31.87 -7.44
C LYS A 175 39.74 33.05 -8.39
N VAL A 176 39.12 34.21 -8.10
CA VAL A 176 39.20 35.39 -8.99
C VAL A 176 40.35 36.36 -8.62
N ASN A 177 41.09 36.13 -7.53
CA ASN A 177 42.07 37.11 -7.04
C ASN A 177 43.52 36.60 -7.04
N LEU A 178 44.01 36.14 -8.20
CA LEU A 178 45.43 35.78 -8.44
C LEU A 178 45.77 35.87 -9.94
N ARG A 179 45.46 37.00 -10.59
CA ARG A 179 45.99 37.39 -11.90
C ARG A 179 45.99 38.91 -12.03
N GLU A 180 46.92 39.57 -11.34
CA GLU A 180 47.40 40.92 -11.65
C GLU A 180 48.52 41.22 -10.64
N VAL A 181 49.77 41.01 -11.07
CA VAL A 181 50.93 41.93 -11.07
C VAL A 181 52.09 41.17 -11.71
#